data_AF-A0A521DHM8-F1
#
_entry.id   AF-A0A521DHM8-F1
#
_cell.length_a   1.000
_cell.length_b   1.000
_cell.length_c   1.000
_cell.angle_alpha   90.00
_cell.angle_beta   90.00
_cell.angle_gamma   90.00
#
_symmetry.space_group_name_H-M   'P 1'
#
loop_
_entity.id
_entity.type
_entity.pdbx_description
1 polymer ?
#
loop_
_entity_poly.entity_id
_entity_poly.type
_entity_poly.pdbx_seq_one_letter_code
_entity_poly.pdbx_strand_id
1 'polypeptide(L)' 'MSDSEDPTVECPHCGSADVDKESAFGSEISKTQYYCNGCHTVFERIKYDGKQPGE' A
#
# COMPACT_ATOMS: atom_id res chain seq x y z
N MET A 1 0.96 4.59 26.13
CA MET A 1 1.17 5.33 24.87
C MET A 1 1.77 4.32 23.93
N SER A 2 0.95 3.75 23.05
CA SER A 2 1.40 2.73 22.11
C SER A 2 1.51 3.43 20.77
N ASP A 3 2.75 3.72 20.39
CA ASP A 3 3.12 4.17 19.06
C ASP A 3 2.79 3.03 18.10
N SER A 4 1.62 3.12 17.46
CA SER A 4 1.29 2.28 16.33
C SER A 4 2.15 2.80 15.18
N GLU A 5 3.33 2.22 14.99
CA GLU A 5 4.12 2.39 13.78
C GLU A 5 3.38 1.70 12.62
N ASP A 6 2.31 2.35 12.14
CA ASP A 6 1.75 2.05 10.84
C ASP A 6 2.89 2.26 9.82
N PRO A 7 3.16 1.27 8.93
CA PRO A 7 4.24 1.42 7.98
C PRO A 7 3.98 2.66 7.13
N THR A 8 4.79 3.70 7.30
CA THR A 8 4.70 4.95 6.55
C THR A 8 4.93 4.63 5.08
N VAL A 9 3.82 4.53 4.33
CA VAL A 9 3.87 4.35 2.89
C VAL A 9 4.14 5.72 2.28
N GLU A 10 5.16 5.81 1.43
CA GLU A 10 5.49 7.03 0.72
C GLU A 10 5.20 6.87 -0.77
N CYS A 11 4.74 7.94 -1.40
CA CYS A 11 4.48 7.97 -2.82
C CYS A 11 5.79 7.86 -3.62
N PRO A 12 5.97 6.87 -4.50
CA PRO A 12 7.19 6.71 -5.28
C PRO A 12 7.37 7.80 -6.37
N HIS A 13 6.32 8.57 -6.66
CA HIS A 13 6.35 9.60 -7.71
C HIS A 13 6.82 10.96 -7.18
N CYS A 14 6.43 11.33 -5.96
CA CYS A 14 6.73 12.64 -5.38
C CYS A 14 7.40 12.59 -4.00
N GLY A 15 7.44 11.43 -3.34
CA GLY A 15 7.96 11.27 -1.99
C GLY A 15 7.02 11.71 -0.87
N SER A 16 5.75 12.04 -1.17
CA SER A 16 4.78 12.42 -0.13
C SER A 16 4.43 11.22 0.77
N ALA A 17 4.42 11.43 2.08
CA ALA A 17 3.86 10.49 3.06
C ALA A 17 2.33 10.60 3.20
N ASP A 18 1.72 11.62 2.59
CA ASP A 18 0.28 11.81 2.56
C ASP A 18 -0.33 10.90 1.48
N VAL A 19 -0.58 9.65 1.87
CA VAL A 19 -1.15 8.60 1.03
C VAL A 19 -2.28 7.86 1.75
N ASP A 20 -3.40 7.70 1.06
CA ASP A 20 -4.56 6.94 1.53
C ASP A 20 -4.57 5.54 0.92
N LYS A 21 -4.82 4.53 1.75
CA LYS A 21 -4.91 3.14 1.31
C LYS A 21 -6.30 2.85 0.79
N GLU A 22 -6.40 2.60 -0.52
CA GLU A 22 -7.61 2.14 -1.17
C GLU A 22 -7.69 0.61 -1.03
N SER A 23 -8.50 0.14 -0.08
CA SER A 23 -8.81 -1.29 0.07
C SER A 23 -9.73 -1.71 -1.09
N ALA A 24 -9.15 -2.25 -2.15
CA ALA A 24 -9.92 -2.86 -3.22
C ALA A 24 -10.62 -4.13 -2.69
N PHE A 25 -11.94 -4.04 -2.47
CA PHE A 25 -12.83 -5.14 -2.12
C PHE A 25 -12.91 -6.13 -3.29
N GLY A 26 -12.07 -7.17 -3.26
CA GLY A 26 -12.15 -8.29 -4.19
C GLY A 26 -11.20 -9.37 -3.71
N SER A 27 -11.70 -10.58 -3.51
CA SER A 27 -11.05 -11.72 -2.84
C SER A 27 -9.74 -12.23 -3.46
N GLU A 28 -9.16 -11.54 -4.45
CA GLU A 28 -8.08 -12.03 -5.32
C GLU A 28 -6.91 -11.05 -5.55
N ILE A 29 -6.86 -9.90 -4.88
CA ILE A 29 -5.82 -8.91 -5.20
C ILE A 29 -4.64 -9.03 -4.23
N SER A 30 -3.57 -9.72 -4.64
CA SER A 30 -2.24 -9.73 -4.00
C SER A 30 -1.53 -8.35 -4.02
N LYS A 31 -2.29 -7.28 -4.25
CA LYS A 31 -1.83 -5.90 -4.42
C LYS A 31 -2.77 -4.99 -3.64
N THR A 32 -2.18 -4.02 -2.96
CA THR A 32 -2.91 -2.95 -2.28
C THR A 32 -2.74 -1.68 -3.09
N GLN A 33 -3.84 -0.99 -3.39
CA GLN A 33 -3.80 0.29 -4.08
C GLN A 33 -3.67 1.42 -3.04
N TYR A 34 -2.92 2.45 -3.39
CA TYR A 34 -2.71 3.65 -2.59
C TYR A 34 -2.94 4.88 -3.47
N TYR A 35 -3.58 5.89 -2.90
CA TYR A 35 -3.81 7.18 -3.52
C TYR A 35 -2.96 8.23 -2.82
N CYS A 36 -2.13 8.97 -3.56
CA CYS A 36 -1.34 10.06 -2.98
C CYS A 36 -2.09 11.39 -3.09
N ASN A 37 -2.34 12.08 -1.97
CA ASN A 37 -2.94 13.41 -2.00
C ASN A 37 -1.93 14.52 -2.35
N GLY A 38 -0.62 14.23 -2.31
CA GLY A 38 0.42 15.21 -2.67
C GLY A 38 0.50 15.47 -4.18
N CYS A 39 0.53 14.40 -4.98
CA CYS A 39 0.58 14.48 -6.44
C CYS A 39 -0.71 14.01 -7.13
N HIS A 40 -1.76 13.68 -6.36
CA HIS A 40 -3.05 13.17 -6.83
C HIS A 40 -2.90 11.96 -7.78
N THR A 41 -1.98 11.06 -7.46
CA THR A 41 -1.65 9.90 -8.29
C THR A 41 -1.87 8.59 -7.54
N VAL A 42 -2.34 7.58 -8.27
CA VAL A 42 -2.57 6.23 -7.76
C VAL A 42 -1.33 5.38 -7.99
N PHE A 43 -0.92 4.61 -6.98
CA PHE A 43 0.14 3.61 -7.10
C PHE A 43 -0.26 2.32 -6.38
N GLU A 44 0.32 1.19 -6.81
CA GLU A 44 0.05 -0.11 -6.22
C GLU A 44 1.27 -0.62 -5.46
N ARG A 45 1.07 -1.23 -4.29
CA ARG A 45 2.08 -2.08 -3.63
C ARG A 45 1.62 -3.52 -3.65
N ILE A 46 2.43 -4.36 -4.31
CA ILE A 46 2.28 -5.81 -4.24
C ILE A 46 2.68 -6.23 -2.83
N LYS A 47 1.76 -6.84 -2.09
CA LYS A 47 2.11 -7.53 -0.86
C LYS A 47 2.67 -8.89 -1.30
N TYR A 48 3.99 -9.00 -1.35
CA TYR A 48 4.64 -10.29 -1.44
C TYR A 48 4.49 -10.98 -0.08
N ASP A 49 3.32 -11.57 0.18
CA ASP A 49 3.17 -12.54 1.25
C ASP A 49 3.94 -13.78 0.79
N GLY A 50 5.10 -14.03 1.40
CA GLY A 50 6.11 -15.00 0.96
C GLY A 50 5.69 -16.48 0.99
N LYS A 51 4.42 -16.82 0.76
CA LYS A 51 4.00 -18.20 0.52
C LYS A 51 4.26 -18.58 -0.93
N GLN A 52 5.46 -19.11 -1.18
CA GLN A 52 5.65 -20.05 -2.27
C GLN A 52 4.65 -21.20 -2.06
N PRO A 53 3.71 -21.49 -3.00
CA PRO A 53 2.95 -22.72 -2.94
C PRO A 53 3.89 -23.84 -3.39
N GLY A 54 4.32 -24.65 -2.43
CA GLY A 54 5.22 -25.77 -2.65
C GLY A 54 5.03 -26.80 -1.55
N GLU A 55 3.84 -27.40 -1.51
CA GLU A 55 3.56 -28.71 -0.87
C GLU A 55 2.70 -29.54 -1.83
#